data_AF-J3F0A9-F1
#
_entry.id   AF-J3F0A9-F1
#
_cell.length_a   1.000
_cell.length_b   1.000
_cell.length_c   1.000
_cell.angle_alpha   90.00
_cell.angle_beta   90.00
_cell.angle_gamma   90.00
#
_symmetry.space_group_name_H-M   'P 1'
#
loop_
_entity.id
_entity.type
_entity.pdbx_description
1 polymer ?
#
loop_
_entity_poly.entity_id
_entity_poly.type
_entity_poly.pdbx_seq_one_letter_code
_entity_poly.pdbx_strand_id
1 'polypeptide(L)'
;MSKSVDRIPPMPRIQMLDPKQTELSWQSAPQLLAALNGARLGAWYWDIERGQISWSRGTQALFGFDPHTPLPENLEYLDLLPPEDREKTVHAFHAVIAGAPLQQAMHHRIRWPDGSFHWLG
;
A
#
# COMPACT_ATOMS: atom_id res chain seq x y z
N MET A 1 31.86 31.62 -28.27
CA MET A 1 31.42 30.29 -27.82
C MET A 1 31.73 30.19 -26.33
N SER A 2 30.73 30.46 -25.47
CA SER A 2 30.92 30.49 -24.00
C SER A 2 30.69 29.09 -23.42
N LYS A 3 31.64 28.61 -22.63
CA LYS A 3 31.65 27.26 -22.03
C LYS A 3 30.51 27.13 -21.01
N SER A 4 29.78 26.03 -21.10
CA SER A 4 28.87 25.52 -20.07
C SER A 4 29.65 25.42 -18.75
N VAL A 5 29.18 26.12 -17.72
CA VAL A 5 29.67 25.95 -16.35
C VAL A 5 29.01 24.67 -15.83
N ASP A 6 29.79 23.60 -15.67
CA ASP A 6 29.36 22.38 -14.99
C ASP A 6 29.02 22.70 -13.54
N ARG A 7 27.76 23.09 -13.29
CA ARG A 7 27.24 23.31 -11.93
C ARG A 7 26.97 21.96 -11.31
N ILE A 8 27.91 21.48 -10.51
CA ILE A 8 27.71 20.33 -9.64
C ILE A 8 26.59 20.68 -8.66
N PRO A 9 25.49 19.90 -8.59
CA PRO A 9 24.44 20.14 -7.61
C PRO A 9 25.00 19.98 -6.19
N PRO A 10 24.52 20.79 -5.23
CA PRO A 10 24.97 20.68 -3.85
C PRO A 10 24.61 19.31 -3.26
N MET A 11 25.49 18.78 -2.41
CA MET A 11 25.26 17.52 -1.70
C MET A 11 24.00 17.61 -0.82
N PRO A 12 23.23 16.51 -0.69
CA PRO A 12 22.05 16.50 0.17
C PRO A 12 22.44 16.80 1.62
N ARG A 13 21.70 17.70 2.27
CA ARG A 13 21.85 18.04 3.70
C ARG A 13 20.59 17.63 4.44
N ILE A 14 20.76 16.97 5.59
CA ILE A 14 19.68 16.70 6.53
C ILE A 14 19.34 18.04 7.21
N GLN A 15 18.08 18.46 7.14
CA GLN A 15 17.62 19.67 7.81
C GLN A 15 17.29 19.36 9.27
N MET A 16 17.68 20.24 10.20
CA MET A 16 17.27 20.16 11.61
C MET A 16 15.88 20.80 11.79
N LEU A 17 14.85 20.20 11.20
CA LEU A 17 13.46 20.62 11.38
C LEU A 17 12.79 19.80 12.48
N ASP A 18 11.72 20.35 13.06
CA ASP A 18 10.80 19.56 13.90
C ASP A 18 10.26 18.38 13.05
N PRO A 19 10.21 17.14 13.57
CA PRO A 19 9.60 16.01 12.88
C PRO A 19 8.21 16.31 12.30
N LYS A 20 7.36 17.07 13.01
CA LYS A 20 6.04 17.49 12.51
C LYS A 20 6.14 18.40 11.28
N GLN A 21 7.10 19.33 11.28
CA GLN A 21 7.35 20.20 10.12
C GLN A 21 7.91 19.40 8.94
N THR A 22 8.72 18.38 9.23
CA THR A 22 9.22 17.45 8.24
C THR A 22 8.07 16.65 7.64
N GLU A 23 7.17 16.08 8.44
CA GLU A 23 5.96 15.38 8.00
C GLU A 23 5.07 16.24 7.09
N LEU A 24 4.88 17.52 7.43
CA LEU A 24 4.15 18.46 6.58
C LEU A 24 4.82 18.71 5.22
N SER A 25 6.14 18.54 5.11
CA SER A 25 6.83 18.60 3.82
C SER A 25 6.52 17.39 2.92
N TRP A 26 6.02 16.29 3.50
CA TRP A 26 5.59 15.08 2.79
C TRP A 26 4.10 15.07 2.40
N GLN A 27 3.45 16.25 2.30
CA GLN A 27 2.07 16.38 1.80
C GLN A 27 1.86 15.84 0.36
N SER A 28 2.95 15.48 -0.30
CA SER A 28 3.07 14.75 -1.55
C SER A 28 2.49 13.34 -1.61
N ALA A 29 1.23 13.09 -2.02
CA ALA A 29 0.78 11.70 -2.22
C ALA A 29 1.74 10.86 -3.12
N PRO A 30 2.30 11.40 -4.23
CA PRO A 30 3.33 10.71 -5.02
C PRO A 30 4.64 10.42 -4.26
N GLN A 31 5.15 11.36 -3.46
CA GLN A 31 6.39 11.18 -2.68
C GLN A 31 6.20 10.11 -1.60
N LEU A 32 5.03 10.11 -0.94
CA LEU A 32 4.69 9.07 0.03
C LEU A 32 4.63 7.69 -0.63
N LEU A 33 3.93 7.57 -1.77
CA LEU A 33 3.87 6.31 -2.52
C LEU A 33 5.25 5.86 -3.01
N ALA A 34 6.12 6.78 -3.44
CA ALA A 34 7.49 6.46 -3.83
C ALA A 34 8.31 5.91 -2.65
N ALA A 35 8.20 6.52 -1.46
CA ALA A 35 8.85 6.06 -0.25
C ALA A 35 8.37 4.65 0.17
N LEU A 36 7.04 4.43 0.17
CA LEU A 36 6.44 3.13 0.46
C LEU A 36 6.94 2.04 -0.51
N ASN A 37 6.95 2.34 -1.81
CA ASN A 37 7.45 1.40 -2.82
C ASN A 37 8.93 1.07 -2.61
N GLY A 38 9.77 2.07 -2.30
CA GLY A 38 11.20 1.87 -1.98
C GLY A 38 11.41 0.98 -0.76
N ALA A 39 10.52 1.06 0.23
CA ALA A 39 10.51 0.22 1.42
C ALA A 39 9.80 -1.13 1.24
N ARG A 40 9.28 -1.44 0.03
CA ARG A 40 8.44 -2.62 -0.26
C ARG A 40 7.20 -2.70 0.63
N LEU A 41 6.64 -1.56 0.99
CA LEU A 41 5.41 -1.44 1.76
C LEU A 41 4.21 -1.24 0.83
N GLY A 42 3.10 -1.89 1.19
CA GLY A 42 1.79 -1.66 0.59
C GLY A 42 1.03 -0.55 1.31
N ALA A 43 0.16 0.12 0.57
CA ALA A 43 -0.89 0.96 1.11
C ALA A 43 -2.19 0.65 0.36
N TRP A 44 -3.30 0.71 1.08
CA TRP A 44 -4.62 0.50 0.50
C TRP A 44 -5.61 1.47 1.14
N TYR A 45 -6.69 1.75 0.41
CA TYR A 45 -7.79 2.57 0.85
C TYR A 45 -9.10 1.89 0.45
N TRP A 46 -10.02 1.77 1.39
CA TRP A 46 -11.35 1.22 1.13
C TRP A 46 -12.39 2.31 1.24
N ASP A 47 -13.02 2.62 0.11
CA ASP A 47 -14.25 3.41 0.04
C ASP A 47 -15.43 2.49 0.37
N ILE A 48 -15.88 2.56 1.63
CA ILE A 48 -16.96 1.70 2.15
C ILE A 48 -18.28 2.01 1.43
N GLU A 49 -18.57 3.28 1.14
CA GLU A 49 -19.82 3.68 0.49
C GLU A 49 -19.92 3.14 -0.94
N ARG A 50 -18.81 3.15 -1.68
CA ARG A 50 -18.73 2.62 -3.05
C ARG A 50 -18.39 1.13 -3.12
N GLY A 51 -17.96 0.53 -2.01
CA GLY A 51 -17.44 -0.84 -1.97
C GLY A 51 -16.12 -1.02 -2.73
N GLN A 52 -15.35 0.05 -2.97
CA GLN A 52 -14.16 0.02 -3.81
C GLN A 52 -12.89 0.05 -2.98
N ILE A 53 -11.95 -0.86 -3.26
CA ILE A 53 -10.62 -0.85 -2.66
C ILE A 53 -9.58 -0.39 -3.68
N SER A 54 -8.77 0.60 -3.30
CA SER A 54 -7.65 1.09 -4.09
C SER A 54 -6.35 0.57 -3.51
N TRP A 55 -5.48 0.04 -4.36
CA TRP A 55 -4.17 -0.49 -3.98
C TRP A 55 -3.04 0.37 -4.53
N SER A 56 -2.01 0.58 -3.70
CA SER A 56 -0.71 1.02 -4.21
C SER A 56 -0.05 -0.10 -5.01
N ARG A 57 0.98 0.25 -5.80
CA ARG A 57 1.87 -0.70 -6.47
C ARG A 57 2.49 -1.69 -5.48
N GLY A 58 2.94 -1.21 -4.33
CA GLY A 58 3.45 -2.07 -3.26
C GLY A 58 2.44 -3.11 -2.81
N THR A 59 1.16 -2.74 -2.64
CA THR A 59 0.11 -3.70 -2.30
C THR A 59 -0.10 -4.72 -3.41
N GLN A 60 -0.18 -4.32 -4.68
CA GLN A 60 -0.27 -5.29 -5.79
C GLN A 60 0.85 -6.33 -5.74
N ALA A 61 2.09 -5.88 -5.52
CA ALA A 61 3.25 -6.77 -5.41
C ALA A 61 3.17 -7.71 -4.21
N LEU A 62 2.68 -7.24 -3.04
CA LEU A 62 2.45 -8.10 -1.87
C LEU A 62 1.44 -9.22 -2.14
N PHE A 63 0.48 -8.97 -3.05
CA PHE A 63 -0.50 -9.96 -3.49
C PHE A 63 -0.03 -10.81 -4.70
N GLY A 64 1.23 -10.70 -5.09
CA GLY A 64 1.82 -11.50 -6.17
C GLY A 64 1.46 -11.04 -7.59
N PHE A 65 0.86 -9.86 -7.73
CA PHE A 65 0.57 -9.26 -9.04
C PHE A 65 1.75 -8.40 -9.54
N ASP A 66 1.86 -8.23 -10.86
CA ASP A 66 2.82 -7.30 -11.44
C ASP A 66 2.39 -5.84 -11.17
N PRO A 67 3.17 -5.05 -10.41
CA PRO A 67 2.83 -3.67 -10.03
C PRO A 67 2.85 -2.67 -11.19
N HIS A 68 3.24 -3.11 -12.40
CA HIS A 68 3.29 -2.29 -13.61
C HIS A 68 2.12 -2.55 -14.55
N THR A 69 1.24 -3.49 -14.24
CA THR A 69 0.06 -3.82 -15.05
C THR A 69 -1.24 -3.56 -14.29
N PRO A 70 -2.35 -3.26 -15.00
CA PRO A 70 -3.65 -3.18 -14.37
C PRO A 70 -4.06 -4.51 -13.72
N LEU A 71 -4.78 -4.44 -12.60
CA LEU A 71 -5.39 -5.62 -12.00
C LEU A 71 -6.53 -6.16 -12.88
N PRO A 72 -6.89 -7.45 -12.73
CA PRO A 72 -8.12 -7.98 -13.31
C PRO A 72 -9.36 -7.15 -12.92
N GLU A 73 -10.27 -6.91 -13.86
CA GLU A 73 -11.43 -6.00 -13.66
C GLU A 73 -12.38 -6.45 -12.53
N ASN A 74 -12.52 -7.76 -12.32
CA ASN A 74 -13.43 -8.34 -11.33
C ASN A 74 -12.65 -9.02 -10.18
N LEU A 75 -11.55 -8.41 -9.76
CA LEU A 75 -10.75 -8.95 -8.67
C LEU A 75 -11.40 -8.68 -7.31
N GLU A 76 -11.96 -9.72 -6.71
CA GLU A 76 -12.52 -9.65 -5.35
C GLU A 76 -11.47 -10.05 -4.31
N TYR A 77 -11.38 -9.26 -3.24
CA TYR A 77 -10.41 -9.54 -2.17
C TYR A 77 -10.62 -10.90 -1.51
N LEU A 78 -11.88 -11.31 -1.30
CA LEU A 78 -12.19 -12.61 -0.69
C LEU A 78 -11.76 -13.81 -1.55
N ASP A 79 -11.63 -13.62 -2.87
CA ASP A 79 -11.14 -14.67 -3.77
C ASP A 79 -9.63 -14.90 -3.64
N LEU A 80 -8.92 -13.91 -3.10
CA LEU A 80 -7.51 -13.99 -2.77
C LEU A 80 -7.25 -14.63 -1.41
N LEU A 81 -8.29 -15.08 -0.72
CA LEU A 81 -8.16 -15.75 0.58
C LEU A 81 -8.38 -17.25 0.46
N PRO A 82 -7.64 -18.07 1.24
CA PRO A 82 -8.02 -19.46 1.48
C PRO A 82 -9.48 -19.54 1.95
N PRO A 83 -10.26 -20.55 1.52
CA PRO A 83 -11.66 -20.71 1.92
C PRO A 83 -11.88 -20.62 3.43
N GLU A 84 -10.97 -21.19 4.22
CA GLU A 84 -11.01 -21.19 5.68
C GLU A 84 -10.82 -19.80 6.32
N ASP A 85 -10.19 -18.85 5.63
CA ASP A 85 -9.89 -17.50 6.14
C ASP A 85 -10.97 -16.48 5.71
N ARG A 86 -11.87 -16.85 4.78
CA ARG A 86 -12.90 -15.95 4.22
C ARG A 86 -13.90 -15.47 5.27
N GLU A 87 -14.50 -16.40 6.02
CA GLU A 87 -15.55 -16.06 7.01
C GLU A 87 -15.02 -15.11 8.10
N LYS A 88 -13.81 -15.40 8.60
CA LYS A 88 -13.13 -14.54 9.59
C LYS A 88 -12.91 -13.13 9.06
N THR A 89 -12.53 -13.01 7.79
CA THR A 89 -12.27 -11.73 7.14
C THR A 89 -13.56 -10.93 6.94
N VAL A 90 -14.63 -11.59 6.48
CA VAL A 90 -15.96 -10.95 6.36
C VAL A 90 -16.43 -10.41 7.71
N HIS A 91 -16.24 -11.19 8.79
CA HIS A 91 -16.59 -10.73 10.13
C HIS A 91 -15.79 -9.49 10.55
N ALA A 92 -14.50 -9.44 10.22
CA ALA A 92 -13.65 -8.27 10.49
C ALA A 92 -14.13 -7.03 9.70
N PHE A 93 -14.51 -7.19 8.44
CA PHE A 93 -15.08 -6.10 7.64
C PHE A 93 -16.40 -5.58 8.22
N HIS A 94 -17.30 -6.46 8.64
CA HIS A 94 -18.54 -6.05 9.31
C HIS A 94 -18.27 -5.30 10.61
N ALA A 95 -17.28 -5.70 11.39
CA ALA A 95 -16.89 -4.99 12.61
C ALA A 95 -16.38 -3.57 12.30
N VAL A 96 -15.56 -3.41 11.25
CA VAL A 96 -15.09 -2.09 10.77
C VAL A 96 -16.25 -1.20 10.34
N ILE A 97 -17.19 -1.75 9.55
CA ILE A 97 -18.40 -1.03 9.11
C ILE A 97 -19.24 -0.59 10.32
N ALA A 98 -19.34 -1.42 11.35
CA ALA A 98 -20.05 -1.10 12.59
C ALA A 98 -19.31 -0.09 13.50
N GLY A 99 -18.14 0.41 13.09
CA GLY A 99 -17.34 1.36 13.86
C GLY A 99 -16.62 0.73 15.06
N ALA A 100 -16.52 -0.60 15.09
CA ALA A 100 -15.76 -1.27 16.13
C ALA A 100 -14.26 -1.06 15.90
N PRO A 101 -13.48 -0.76 16.96
CA PRO A 101 -12.03 -0.66 16.82
C PRO A 101 -11.45 -2.00 16.39
N LEU A 102 -10.61 -1.98 15.35
CA LEU A 102 -9.74 -3.10 15.00
C LEU A 102 -8.75 -3.31 16.15
N GLN A 103 -8.98 -4.33 16.96
CA GLN A 103 -8.13 -4.67 18.11
C GLN A 103 -6.73 -5.15 17.68
N GLN A 104 -6.59 -5.66 16.45
CA GLN A 104 -5.34 -6.19 15.93
C GLN A 104 -5.26 -6.08 14.40
N ALA A 105 -4.05 -5.91 13.88
CA ALA A 105 -3.77 -6.04 12.45
C ALA A 105 -4.21 -7.43 11.94
N MET A 106 -4.78 -7.47 10.73
CA MET A 106 -5.20 -8.72 10.11
C MET A 106 -3.95 -9.52 9.68
N HIS A 107 -3.68 -10.61 10.37
CA HIS A 107 -2.67 -11.59 9.97
C HIS A 107 -3.37 -12.83 9.41
N HIS A 108 -3.25 -13.04 8.10
CA HIS A 108 -3.94 -14.12 7.39
C HIS A 108 -3.15 -14.52 6.14
N ARG A 109 -3.53 -15.66 5.54
CA ARG A 109 -2.91 -16.10 4.29
C ARG A 109 -3.66 -15.50 3.11
N ILE A 110 -2.91 -15.23 2.05
CA ILE A 110 -3.43 -14.85 0.74
C ILE A 110 -2.97 -15.87 -0.30
N ARG A 111 -3.75 -16.04 -1.34
CA ARG A 111 -3.45 -16.86 -2.51
C ARG A 111 -2.92 -15.96 -3.61
N TRP A 112 -1.69 -16.21 -4.04
CA TRP A 112 -1.10 -15.54 -5.20
C TRP A 112 -1.67 -16.09 -6.52
N PRO A 113 -1.51 -15.37 -7.65
CA PRO A 113 -1.99 -15.82 -8.96
C PRO A 113 -1.46 -17.19 -9.40
N ASP A 114 -0.26 -17.57 -8.95
CA ASP A 114 0.33 -18.90 -9.22
C ASP A 114 -0.29 -20.03 -8.38
N GLY A 115 -1.20 -19.70 -7.47
CA GLY A 115 -1.90 -20.62 -6.58
C GLY A 115 -1.19 -20.91 -5.27
N SER A 116 0.01 -20.38 -5.05
CA SER A 116 0.73 -20.50 -3.77
C SER A 116 0.12 -19.62 -2.68
N PHE A 117 0.32 -20.01 -1.42
CA PHE A 117 -0.18 -19.27 -0.26
C PHE A 117 0.95 -18.54 0.45
N HIS A 118 0.73 -17.27 0.76
CA HIS A 118 1.69 -16.39 1.44
C HIS A 118 1.04 -15.73 2.64
N TRP A 119 1.82 -15.48 3.69
CA TRP A 119 1.34 -14.74 4.87
C TRP A 119 1.38 -13.24 4.61
N LEU A 120 0.29 -12.56 4.98
CA LEU A 120 0.17 -11.11 4.98
C LEU A 120 -0.05 -10.64 6.42
N GLY A 121 0.70 -9.61 6.86
CA GLY A 121 0.64 -9.05 8.21
C GLY A 121 1.28 -7.67 8.30
#